data_AF-A0A6B8RP06-F1
#
_entry.id   AF-A0A6B8RP06-F1
#
_cell.length_a   1.000
_cell.length_b   1.000
_cell.length_c   1.000
_cell.angle_alpha   90.00
_cell.angle_beta   90.00
_cell.angle_gamma   90.00
#
_symmetry.space_group_name_H-M   'P 1'
#
loop_
_entity.id
_entity.type
_entity.pdbx_description
1 polymer ?
#
loop_
_entity_poly.entity_id
_entity_poly.type
_entity_poly.pdbx_seq_one_letter_code
_entity_poly.pdbx_strand_id
1 'polypeptide(L)'
;MKLLWIAGLLFSMQHMDQPDSLELDYQGKTLVIIKQVEYVLPGSSLIDMVKLQQLLNNLDKQVYQAPVNAKIGNHQENIPEKTGHKLHRELFMDQFTSYFSGNGLNKLDIPLLTLHAKVDSELLAQIREKPIGHYITYFNANNKNRSSNISLAAKTLNNHVIFPGETFSFNQVVGKRTADRGYLQATVIVRGELSEGIGGGICQVSSTLFNSVDRAGLRIIQRYSHSRNVPYVPPGRDATVSWDGPDFTFQNQYNQPILIRSSAGAGSVIISLYSSHVIEHKPRAVPRTLKQLPEEINISTAVNQVIKPSNTELSIKPYGKLIPWQDADHAVPIKSIFTIMDYETGSTFQVQRRAGRDHADVQPLSKADSAIMKQIYQGEWSWKRRAILVHSGDEWLAASMNGMPHGGDGIPDNDFSGHFCVHFFRSTTHKTPTPDLAHQLMVYKSAGKLQAFLKAASPAVMAESFIEALSQQDLELLREASVDIDKVKFEYFIEQMNDILAIKIEKQRGLADKLNTDDSNWGELLSTEIQLKAAIQKKGGSKRTITYKFIFARQSIQSPWQLKDVQPSDYPR
;
A
#
# COMPACT_ATOMS: atom_id res chain seq x y z
N MET A 1 -7.11 -84.54 6.56
CA MET A 1 -8.30 -83.74 6.17
C MET A 1 -9.31 -83.77 7.30
N LYS A 2 -9.37 -82.71 8.12
CA LYS A 2 -10.46 -82.48 9.08
C LYS A 2 -11.08 -81.14 8.73
N LEU A 3 -12.36 -81.17 8.32
CA LEU A 3 -13.20 -79.97 8.24
C LEU A 3 -13.49 -79.49 9.66
N LEU A 4 -13.33 -78.19 9.90
CA LEU A 4 -13.83 -77.51 11.09
C LEU A 4 -14.64 -76.30 10.61
N TRP A 5 -15.94 -76.40 10.89
CA TRP A 5 -16.93 -75.34 10.80
C TRP A 5 -16.63 -74.27 11.86
N ILE A 6 -16.63 -73.00 11.48
CA ILE A 6 -16.82 -71.89 12.42
C ILE A 6 -18.06 -71.12 11.97
N ALA A 7 -19.03 -71.09 12.87
CA ALA A 7 -20.33 -70.47 12.74
C ALA A 7 -20.21 -68.93 12.64
N GLY A 8 -20.95 -68.36 11.69
CA GLY A 8 -21.19 -66.92 11.60
C GLY A 8 -22.15 -66.47 12.70
N LEU A 9 -21.63 -65.74 13.69
CA LEU A 9 -22.42 -64.93 14.60
C LEU A 9 -22.86 -63.67 13.83
N LEU A 10 -24.07 -63.73 13.25
CA LEU A 10 -24.81 -62.57 12.79
C LEU A 10 -25.17 -61.71 14.00
N PHE A 11 -24.34 -60.71 14.30
CA PHE A 11 -24.75 -59.56 15.10
C PHE A 11 -25.82 -58.82 14.28
N SER A 12 -27.10 -59.10 14.57
CA SER A 12 -28.18 -58.16 14.26
C SER A 12 -28.01 -56.97 15.20
N MET A 13 -27.21 -55.99 14.77
CA MET A 13 -27.32 -54.65 15.33
C MET A 13 -28.73 -54.18 15.01
N GLN A 14 -29.56 -54.06 16.03
CA GLN A 14 -30.75 -53.24 15.98
C GLN A 14 -30.29 -51.84 15.55
N HIS A 15 -30.51 -51.47 14.29
CA HIS A 15 -30.54 -50.08 13.88
C HIS A 15 -31.68 -49.43 14.68
N MET A 16 -31.36 -48.85 15.83
CA MET A 16 -32.16 -47.73 16.32
C MET A 16 -32.08 -46.68 15.21
N ASP A 17 -33.24 -46.27 14.68
CA ASP A 17 -33.37 -45.19 13.70
C ASP A 17 -32.58 -43.98 14.21
N GLN A 18 -31.35 -43.82 13.73
CA GLN A 18 -30.59 -42.61 13.98
C GLN A 18 -31.29 -41.50 13.18
N PRO A 19 -31.55 -40.35 13.80
CA PRO A 19 -32.08 -39.22 13.07
C PRO A 19 -31.09 -38.85 11.96
N ASP A 20 -31.55 -38.95 10.71
CA ASP A 20 -30.76 -38.72 9.48
C ASP A 20 -30.13 -37.33 9.41
N SER A 21 -30.58 -36.42 10.27
CA SER A 21 -30.11 -35.05 10.35
C SER A 21 -29.88 -34.53 11.77
N LEU A 22 -28.89 -33.64 11.89
CA LEU A 22 -28.59 -32.82 13.06
C LEU A 22 -28.95 -31.36 12.77
N GLU A 23 -29.86 -30.79 13.56
CA GLU A 23 -30.16 -29.36 13.55
C GLU A 23 -29.15 -28.60 14.41
N LEU A 24 -28.49 -27.60 13.84
CA LEU A 24 -27.61 -26.69 14.57
C LEU A 24 -28.32 -25.36 14.80
N ASP A 25 -28.59 -25.04 16.06
CA ASP A 25 -29.32 -23.84 16.45
C ASP A 25 -28.38 -22.75 16.98
N TYR A 26 -28.69 -21.50 16.61
CA TYR A 26 -28.05 -20.30 17.11
C TYR A 26 -29.14 -19.31 17.53
N GLN A 27 -29.15 -18.95 18.82
CA GLN A 27 -30.12 -18.00 19.40
C GLN A 27 -31.59 -18.37 19.11
N GLY A 28 -31.92 -19.67 19.26
CA GLY A 28 -33.27 -20.19 19.08
C GLY A 28 -33.74 -20.29 17.63
N LYS A 29 -32.82 -20.19 16.65
CA LYS A 29 -33.10 -20.39 15.23
C LYS A 29 -32.15 -21.44 14.65
N THR A 30 -32.69 -22.34 13.85
CA THR A 30 -31.89 -23.31 13.11
C THR A 30 -31.07 -22.60 12.04
N LEU A 31 -29.75 -22.70 12.19
CA LEU A 31 -28.76 -22.07 11.33
C LEU A 31 -28.35 -23.01 10.18
N VAL A 32 -28.16 -24.30 10.50
CA VAL A 32 -27.73 -25.34 9.56
C VAL A 32 -28.44 -26.65 9.91
N ILE A 33 -28.86 -27.40 8.90
CA ILE A 33 -29.29 -28.79 9.05
C ILE A 33 -28.24 -29.66 8.37
N ILE A 34 -27.66 -30.57 9.14
CA ILE A 34 -26.58 -31.46 8.70
C ILE A 34 -27.17 -32.82 8.43
N LYS A 35 -27.00 -33.35 7.22
CA LYS A 35 -27.32 -34.75 6.93
C LYS A 35 -26.11 -35.62 7.20
N GLN A 36 -26.26 -36.66 8.01
CA GLN A 36 -25.15 -37.50 8.44
C GLN A 36 -24.36 -38.07 7.25
N VAL A 37 -25.08 -38.50 6.20
CA VAL A 37 -24.51 -39.06 4.95
C VAL A 37 -23.60 -38.10 4.19
N GLU A 38 -23.79 -36.79 4.35
CA GLU A 38 -22.97 -35.79 3.66
C GLU A 38 -21.61 -35.57 4.35
N TYR A 39 -21.45 -36.02 5.59
CA TYR A 39 -20.29 -35.73 6.45
C TYR A 39 -19.49 -36.97 6.84
N VAL A 40 -19.75 -38.11 6.21
CA VAL A 40 -18.92 -39.32 6.30
C VAL A 40 -18.12 -39.55 5.02
N LEU A 41 -16.99 -40.27 5.10
CA LEU A 41 -16.24 -40.67 3.91
C LEU A 41 -17.04 -41.70 3.09
N PRO A 42 -16.99 -41.67 1.75
CA PRO A 42 -17.73 -42.59 0.90
C PRO A 42 -17.49 -44.06 1.26
N GLY A 43 -18.57 -44.81 1.52
CA GLY A 43 -18.50 -46.23 1.87
C GLY A 43 -17.98 -46.54 3.28
N SER A 44 -17.91 -45.54 4.17
CA SER A 44 -17.47 -45.72 5.56
C SER A 44 -18.39 -45.02 6.57
N SER A 45 -18.22 -45.32 7.86
CA SER A 45 -18.82 -44.60 8.98
C SER A 45 -17.90 -43.55 9.61
N LEU A 46 -16.74 -43.28 9.00
CA LEU A 46 -15.76 -42.30 9.51
C LEU A 46 -16.13 -40.89 9.04
N ILE A 47 -16.02 -39.92 9.95
CA ILE A 47 -16.30 -38.50 9.66
C ILE A 47 -15.30 -37.97 8.62
N ASP A 48 -15.82 -37.27 7.61
CA ASP A 48 -15.01 -36.51 6.66
C ASP A 48 -14.47 -35.25 7.34
N MET A 49 -13.20 -35.33 7.77
CA MET A 49 -12.54 -34.25 8.50
C MET A 49 -12.39 -32.96 7.67
N VAL A 50 -12.38 -33.04 6.34
CA VAL A 50 -12.31 -31.85 5.47
C VAL A 50 -13.64 -31.09 5.53
N LYS A 51 -14.76 -31.81 5.40
CA LYS A 51 -16.10 -31.22 5.50
C LYS A 51 -16.41 -30.72 6.90
N LEU A 52 -15.98 -31.44 7.95
CA LEU A 52 -16.09 -30.95 9.33
C LEU A 52 -15.31 -29.64 9.51
N GLN A 53 -14.09 -29.54 8.99
CA GLN A 53 -13.31 -28.30 9.10
C GLN A 53 -13.95 -27.14 8.33
N GLN A 54 -14.55 -27.40 7.17
CA GLN A 54 -15.32 -26.40 6.40
C GLN A 54 -16.56 -25.93 7.18
N LEU A 55 -17.30 -26.85 7.79
CA LEU A 55 -18.43 -26.53 8.68
C LEU A 55 -17.98 -25.64 9.84
N LEU A 56 -16.92 -26.03 10.57
CA LEU A 56 -16.38 -25.24 11.67
C LEU A 56 -16.03 -23.82 11.23
N ASN A 57 -15.37 -23.66 10.08
CA ASN A 57 -15.00 -22.35 9.55
C ASN A 57 -16.23 -21.51 9.15
N ASN A 58 -17.28 -22.14 8.64
CA ASN A 58 -18.52 -21.46 8.30
C ASN A 58 -19.32 -21.05 9.54
N LEU A 59 -19.43 -21.93 10.52
CA LEU A 59 -20.08 -21.65 11.80
C LEU A 59 -19.37 -20.52 12.54
N ASP A 60 -18.03 -20.54 12.61
CA ASP A 60 -17.25 -19.45 13.20
C ASP A 60 -17.62 -18.10 12.60
N LYS A 61 -17.68 -17.99 11.27
CA LYS A 61 -18.03 -16.73 10.60
C LYS A 61 -19.45 -16.28 10.91
N GLN A 62 -20.39 -17.20 11.04
CA GLN A 62 -21.81 -16.90 11.25
C GLN A 62 -22.15 -16.54 12.69
N VAL A 63 -21.49 -17.20 13.66
CA VAL A 63 -21.76 -16.99 15.09
C VAL A 63 -20.80 -16.01 15.74
N TYR A 64 -19.71 -15.62 15.07
CA TYR A 64 -18.75 -14.67 15.62
C TYR A 64 -19.38 -13.29 15.84
N GLN A 65 -19.26 -12.82 17.07
CA GLN A 65 -19.57 -11.46 17.46
C GLN A 65 -18.36 -10.90 18.22
N ALA A 66 -17.75 -9.84 17.69
CA ALA A 66 -16.65 -9.18 18.37
C ALA A 66 -17.12 -8.50 19.68
N PRO A 67 -16.33 -8.55 20.77
CA PRO A 67 -16.63 -7.76 21.95
C PRO A 67 -16.49 -6.27 21.64
N VAL A 68 -17.24 -5.43 22.36
CA VAL A 68 -17.23 -3.98 22.21
C VAL A 68 -16.64 -3.36 23.48
N ASN A 69 -15.55 -2.62 23.33
CA ASN A 69 -14.91 -1.90 24.43
C ASN A 69 -15.82 -0.86 25.09
N ALA A 70 -15.64 -0.67 26.40
CA ALA A 70 -16.18 0.46 27.11
C ALA A 70 -15.63 1.77 26.51
N LYS A 71 -16.43 2.83 26.54
CA LYS A 71 -16.05 4.13 25.98
C LYS A 71 -16.68 5.28 26.74
N ILE A 72 -16.06 6.45 26.65
CA ILE A 72 -16.65 7.69 27.16
C ILE A 72 -17.46 8.33 26.04
N GLY A 73 -18.76 8.51 26.30
CA GLY A 73 -19.72 9.12 25.39
C GLY A 73 -19.51 10.63 25.20
N ASN A 74 -20.45 11.26 24.50
CA ASN A 74 -20.32 12.66 24.08
C ASN A 74 -20.55 13.64 25.24
N HIS A 75 -21.33 13.25 26.25
CA HIS A 75 -21.63 14.01 27.46
C HIS A 75 -20.78 13.55 28.66
N GLN A 76 -19.64 12.91 28.40
CA GLN A 76 -18.72 12.33 29.39
C GLN A 76 -19.31 11.17 30.22
N GLU A 77 -20.43 10.62 29.79
CA GLU A 77 -21.02 9.42 30.34
C GLU A 77 -20.16 8.18 30.03
N ASN A 78 -20.10 7.24 30.98
CA ASN A 78 -19.46 5.95 30.75
C ASN A 78 -20.46 5.04 30.01
N ILE A 79 -20.06 4.57 28.83
CA ILE A 79 -20.79 3.56 28.06
C ILE A 79 -20.08 2.22 28.32
N PRO A 80 -20.74 1.26 28.97
CA PRO A 80 -20.11 0.00 29.35
C PRO A 80 -19.79 -0.87 28.14
N GLU A 81 -18.82 -1.75 28.33
CA GLU A 81 -18.43 -2.78 27.39
C GLU A 81 -19.58 -3.78 27.13
N LYS A 82 -19.50 -4.46 25.99
CA LYS A 82 -20.36 -5.61 25.67
C LYS A 82 -19.49 -6.80 25.37
N THR A 83 -19.81 -7.94 25.97
CA THR A 83 -19.18 -9.21 25.62
C THR A 83 -19.53 -9.60 24.19
N GLY A 84 -18.58 -10.25 23.54
CA GLY A 84 -18.77 -10.94 22.28
C GLY A 84 -18.71 -12.44 22.51
N HIS A 85 -18.68 -13.20 21.41
CA HIS A 85 -18.53 -14.64 21.46
C HIS A 85 -18.03 -15.18 20.12
N LYS A 86 -17.48 -16.39 20.15
CA LYS A 86 -17.09 -17.18 18.98
C LYS A 86 -17.48 -18.64 19.16
N LEU A 87 -17.35 -19.46 18.12
CA LEU A 87 -17.60 -20.89 18.24
C LEU A 87 -16.65 -21.51 19.26
N HIS A 88 -17.18 -22.29 20.20
CA HIS A 88 -16.39 -23.14 21.08
C HIS A 88 -16.05 -24.45 20.34
N ARG A 89 -15.03 -24.41 19.48
CA ARG A 89 -14.70 -25.51 18.56
C ARG A 89 -14.55 -26.88 19.23
N GLU A 90 -13.83 -26.95 20.35
CA GLU A 90 -13.58 -28.22 21.06
C GLU A 90 -14.91 -28.85 21.52
N LEU A 91 -15.69 -28.12 22.32
CA LEU A 91 -17.01 -28.56 22.76
C LEU A 91 -17.96 -28.90 21.59
N PHE A 92 -17.93 -28.13 20.51
CA PHE A 92 -18.70 -28.45 19.31
C PHE A 92 -18.26 -29.79 18.70
N MET A 93 -16.96 -30.04 18.57
CA MET A 93 -16.43 -31.29 18.02
C MET A 93 -16.81 -32.50 18.88
N ASP A 94 -16.78 -32.35 20.20
CA ASP A 94 -17.18 -33.40 21.14
C ASP A 94 -18.67 -33.75 20.98
N GLN A 95 -19.52 -32.73 20.92
CA GLN A 95 -20.97 -32.88 20.73
C GLN A 95 -21.30 -33.44 19.34
N PHE A 96 -20.61 -32.96 18.30
CA PHE A 96 -20.75 -33.43 16.92
C PHE A 96 -20.35 -34.91 16.80
N THR A 97 -19.21 -35.30 17.37
CA THR A 97 -18.75 -36.70 17.37
C THR A 97 -19.71 -37.60 18.15
N SER A 98 -20.28 -37.11 19.25
CA SER A 98 -21.28 -37.83 20.05
C SER A 98 -22.57 -38.10 19.25
N TYR A 99 -23.02 -37.14 18.44
CA TYR A 99 -24.14 -37.34 17.51
C TYR A 99 -23.82 -38.43 16.48
N PHE A 100 -22.66 -38.37 15.81
CA PHE A 100 -22.25 -39.40 14.83
C PHE A 100 -22.05 -40.79 15.44
N SER A 101 -21.76 -40.87 16.74
CA SER A 101 -21.62 -42.13 17.48
C SER A 101 -22.96 -42.70 17.97
N GLY A 102 -24.08 -42.01 17.71
CA GLY A 102 -25.43 -42.45 18.14
C GLY A 102 -25.81 -42.11 19.58
N ASN A 103 -24.97 -41.35 20.27
CA ASN A 103 -25.17 -40.98 21.67
C ASN A 103 -25.61 -39.52 21.84
N GLY A 104 -25.79 -38.77 20.74
CA GLY A 104 -26.11 -37.35 20.74
C GLY A 104 -27.55 -37.02 20.37
N LEU A 105 -27.98 -35.81 20.72
CA LEU A 105 -29.27 -35.25 20.32
C LEU A 105 -29.30 -34.94 18.81
N ASN A 106 -30.47 -35.04 18.19
CA ASN A 106 -30.71 -34.60 16.80
C ASN A 106 -30.78 -33.09 16.63
N LYS A 107 -30.65 -32.35 17.73
CA LYS A 107 -30.65 -30.90 17.80
C LYS A 107 -29.56 -30.46 18.76
N LEU A 108 -28.72 -29.53 18.31
CA LEU A 108 -27.58 -29.02 19.04
C LEU A 108 -27.58 -27.49 19.03
N ASP A 109 -27.65 -26.89 20.21
CA ASP A 109 -27.31 -25.48 20.39
C ASP A 109 -25.81 -25.31 20.14
N ILE A 110 -25.44 -24.43 19.21
CA ILE A 110 -24.04 -24.17 18.88
C ILE A 110 -23.32 -23.63 20.12
N PRO A 111 -22.30 -24.32 20.65
CA PRO A 111 -21.62 -23.90 21.86
C PRO A 111 -20.74 -22.68 21.57
N LEU A 112 -20.84 -21.68 22.44
CA LEU A 112 -20.15 -20.40 22.27
C LEU A 112 -19.11 -20.20 23.37
N LEU A 113 -17.96 -19.66 22.99
CA LEU A 113 -16.95 -19.16 23.91
C LEU A 113 -17.11 -17.64 24.03
N THR A 114 -17.38 -17.17 25.25
CA THR A 114 -17.47 -15.74 25.57
C THR A 114 -16.14 -15.03 25.33
N LEU A 115 -16.20 -13.89 24.66
CA LEU A 115 -15.07 -12.98 24.44
C LEU A 115 -15.30 -11.72 25.27
N HIS A 116 -14.36 -11.41 26.16
CA HIS A 116 -14.39 -10.17 26.94
C HIS A 116 -13.75 -9.02 26.15
N ALA A 117 -14.24 -7.81 26.39
CA ALA A 117 -13.66 -6.62 25.80
C ALA A 117 -12.25 -6.38 26.35
N LYS A 118 -11.36 -5.86 25.49
CA LYS A 118 -9.99 -5.52 25.90
C LYS A 118 -10.00 -4.35 26.89
N VAL A 119 -10.98 -3.46 26.78
CA VAL A 119 -11.19 -2.32 27.67
C VAL A 119 -12.58 -2.43 28.27
N ASP A 120 -12.62 -2.69 29.58
CA ASP A 120 -13.83 -2.67 30.38
C ASP A 120 -14.01 -1.31 31.10
N SER A 121 -15.15 -1.18 31.78
CA SER A 121 -15.52 0.06 32.49
C SER A 121 -14.58 0.40 33.64
N GLU A 122 -14.00 -0.61 34.30
CA GLU A 122 -13.07 -0.42 35.40
C GLU A 122 -11.74 0.13 34.89
N LEU A 123 -11.14 -0.51 33.89
CA LEU A 123 -9.93 -0.04 33.24
C LEU A 123 -10.13 1.37 32.68
N LEU A 124 -11.25 1.61 32.01
CA LEU A 124 -11.56 2.93 31.45
C LEU A 124 -11.64 4.01 32.53
N ALA A 125 -12.19 3.69 33.70
CA ALA A 125 -12.26 4.59 34.84
C ALA A 125 -10.86 4.93 35.40
N GLN A 126 -9.96 3.96 35.43
CA GLN A 126 -8.57 4.16 35.87
C GLN A 126 -7.79 5.02 34.87
N ILE A 127 -7.85 4.71 33.58
CA ILE A 127 -6.99 5.37 32.57
C ILE A 127 -7.46 6.77 32.15
N ARG A 128 -8.62 7.23 32.62
CA ARG A 128 -9.12 8.61 32.38
C ARG A 128 -8.70 9.62 33.45
N GLU A 129 -8.00 9.19 34.51
CA GLU A 129 -7.71 10.02 35.68
C GLU A 129 -6.66 11.10 35.43
N LYS A 130 -5.50 10.73 34.86
CA LYS A 130 -4.32 11.59 34.79
C LYS A 130 -4.02 12.01 33.35
N PRO A 131 -4.11 13.31 33.00
CA PRO A 131 -3.66 13.79 31.71
C PRO A 131 -2.13 13.73 31.64
N ILE A 132 -1.61 13.13 30.57
CA ILE A 132 -0.16 12.97 30.34
C ILE A 132 0.33 13.73 29.10
N GLY A 133 -0.58 14.12 28.22
CA GLY A 133 -0.26 14.92 27.04
C GLY A 133 -1.50 15.64 26.54
N HIS A 134 -1.32 16.81 25.95
CA HIS A 134 -2.39 17.49 25.24
C HIS A 134 -1.80 18.31 24.09
N TYR A 135 -2.58 18.59 23.05
CA TYR A 135 -2.23 19.57 22.04
C TYR A 135 -3.49 20.08 21.35
N ILE A 136 -3.41 21.32 20.87
CA ILE A 136 -4.49 21.99 20.16
C ILE A 136 -3.95 22.60 18.87
N THR A 137 -4.70 22.45 17.78
CA THR A 137 -4.48 23.18 16.53
C THR A 137 -5.78 23.81 16.08
N TYR A 138 -5.70 24.88 15.30
CA TYR A 138 -6.85 25.67 14.87
C TYR A 138 -7.10 25.52 13.37
N PHE A 139 -8.35 25.66 12.94
CA PHE A 139 -8.75 25.63 11.54
C PHE A 139 -9.97 26.53 11.29
N ASN A 140 -10.21 26.91 10.04
CA ASN A 140 -11.39 27.69 9.70
C ASN A 140 -12.66 26.83 9.73
N ALA A 141 -13.56 27.11 10.67
CA ALA A 141 -14.85 26.42 10.79
C ALA A 141 -15.82 26.71 9.63
N ASN A 142 -15.51 27.71 8.79
CA ASN A 142 -16.31 28.04 7.61
C ASN A 142 -16.03 27.09 6.44
N ASN A 143 -14.86 26.46 6.38
CA ASN A 143 -14.58 25.41 5.41
C ASN A 143 -15.26 24.09 5.84
N LYS A 144 -16.50 23.90 5.41
CA LYS A 144 -17.38 22.81 5.89
C LYS A 144 -16.84 21.42 5.56
N ASN A 145 -16.33 21.21 4.34
CA ASN A 145 -15.79 19.90 3.94
C ASN A 145 -14.55 19.53 4.74
N ARG A 146 -13.59 20.47 4.87
CA ARG A 146 -12.39 20.29 5.67
C ARG A 146 -12.72 20.05 7.15
N SER A 147 -13.65 20.83 7.70
CA SER A 147 -14.14 20.69 9.06
C SER A 147 -14.77 19.32 9.30
N SER A 148 -15.57 18.83 8.35
CA SER A 148 -16.19 17.50 8.40
C SER A 148 -15.14 16.39 8.41
N ASN A 149 -14.15 16.45 7.51
CA ASN A 149 -13.06 15.47 7.47
C ASN A 149 -12.27 15.40 8.77
N ILE A 150 -11.93 16.57 9.32
CA ILE A 150 -11.22 16.70 10.58
C ILE A 150 -12.05 16.13 11.73
N SER A 151 -13.35 16.44 11.76
CA SER A 151 -14.28 15.93 12.78
C SER A 151 -14.40 14.41 12.71
N LEU A 152 -14.52 13.84 11.50
CA LEU A 152 -14.60 12.40 11.28
C LEU A 152 -13.32 11.67 11.75
N ALA A 153 -12.15 12.19 11.40
CA ALA A 153 -10.89 11.61 11.85
C ALA A 153 -10.69 11.73 13.37
N ALA A 154 -11.00 12.90 13.95
CA ALA A 154 -10.96 13.10 15.40
C ALA A 154 -11.95 12.17 16.13
N LYS A 155 -13.14 11.95 15.58
CA LYS A 155 -14.12 11.00 16.13
C LYS A 155 -13.62 9.56 16.07
N THR A 156 -12.92 9.17 15.01
CA THR A 156 -12.37 7.83 14.84
C THR A 156 -11.23 7.53 15.83
N LEU A 157 -10.42 8.54 16.16
CA LEU A 157 -9.34 8.43 17.16
C LEU A 157 -9.85 8.40 18.60
N ASN A 158 -11.05 8.91 18.84
CA ASN A 158 -11.55 9.15 20.20
C ASN A 158 -11.88 7.81 20.90
N ASN A 159 -11.49 7.69 22.17
CA ASN A 159 -11.57 6.46 22.97
C ASN A 159 -10.61 5.33 22.56
N HIS A 160 -9.61 5.60 21.70
CA HIS A 160 -8.62 4.58 21.40
C HIS A 160 -7.69 4.35 22.61
N VAL A 161 -7.44 3.09 22.97
CA VAL A 161 -6.59 2.71 24.11
C VAL A 161 -5.38 1.92 23.60
N ILE A 162 -4.18 2.36 24.01
CA ILE A 162 -2.90 1.74 23.65
C ILE A 162 -2.31 1.08 24.89
N PHE A 163 -2.17 -0.24 24.88
CA PHE A 163 -1.66 -1.00 26.01
C PHE A 163 -0.12 -0.94 26.10
N PRO A 164 0.48 -1.24 27.27
CA PRO A 164 1.92 -1.37 27.41
C PRO A 164 2.54 -2.25 26.31
N GLY A 165 3.59 -1.76 25.66
CA GLY A 165 4.30 -2.42 24.55
C GLY A 165 3.62 -2.30 23.18
N GLU A 166 2.34 -1.91 23.12
CA GLU A 166 1.57 -1.81 21.88
C GLU A 166 2.04 -0.62 21.01
N THR A 167 2.09 -0.84 19.70
CA THR A 167 2.37 0.21 18.71
C THR A 167 1.07 0.68 18.09
N PHE A 168 0.82 1.98 18.15
CA PHE A 168 -0.27 2.65 17.48
C PHE A 168 0.13 3.03 16.06
N SER A 169 -0.80 2.86 15.10
CA SER A 169 -0.69 3.38 13.73
C SER A 169 -1.89 4.28 13.43
N PHE A 170 -1.61 5.52 13.01
CA PHE A 170 -2.66 6.47 12.65
C PHE A 170 -3.47 5.96 11.47
N ASN A 171 -2.82 5.44 10.43
CA ASN A 171 -3.51 4.91 9.26
C ASN A 171 -4.34 3.67 9.57
N GLN A 172 -3.86 2.72 10.39
CA GLN A 172 -4.65 1.56 10.76
C GLN A 172 -5.93 1.94 11.53
N VAL A 173 -5.84 2.94 12.41
CA VAL A 173 -6.98 3.38 13.23
C VAL A 173 -7.96 4.25 12.44
N VAL A 174 -7.46 5.25 11.70
CA VAL A 174 -8.33 6.18 10.95
C VAL A 174 -8.87 5.54 9.66
N GLY A 175 -8.12 4.60 9.08
CA GLY A 175 -8.48 3.87 7.87
C GLY A 175 -8.31 4.67 6.58
N LYS A 176 -8.67 4.06 5.44
CA LYS A 176 -8.65 4.73 4.13
C LYS A 176 -9.65 5.88 4.10
N ARG A 177 -9.24 7.02 3.53
CA ARG A 177 -10.09 8.22 3.41
C ARG A 177 -10.87 8.12 2.10
N THR A 178 -12.10 7.60 2.16
CA THR A 178 -12.99 7.42 0.98
C THR A 178 -14.31 8.15 1.16
N ALA A 179 -14.98 8.46 0.04
CA ALA A 179 -16.31 9.05 0.04
C ALA A 179 -17.33 8.17 0.78
N ASP A 180 -17.30 6.85 0.59
CA ASP A 180 -18.19 5.89 1.27
C ASP A 180 -18.05 5.90 2.79
N ARG A 181 -16.88 6.31 3.30
CA ARG A 181 -16.62 6.46 4.73
C ARG A 181 -16.98 7.86 5.26
N GLY A 182 -17.52 8.74 4.40
CA GLY A 182 -17.95 10.09 4.74
C GLY A 182 -16.88 11.18 4.59
N TYR A 183 -15.72 10.87 3.99
CA TYR A 183 -14.71 11.89 3.72
C TYR A 183 -15.08 12.71 2.46
N LEU A 184 -14.97 14.02 2.58
CA LEU A 184 -15.30 15.01 1.57
C LEU A 184 -14.04 15.60 0.92
N GLN A 185 -14.20 16.21 -0.25
CA GLN A 185 -13.12 16.95 -0.91
C GLN A 185 -12.82 18.25 -0.17
N ALA A 186 -11.55 18.48 0.15
CA ALA A 186 -11.05 19.70 0.77
C ALA A 186 -9.57 19.90 0.41
N THR A 187 -9.02 21.08 0.69
CA THR A 187 -7.60 21.36 0.42
C THR A 187 -6.69 20.39 1.20
N VAL A 188 -5.80 19.72 0.46
CA VAL A 188 -4.73 18.83 0.90
C VAL A 188 -3.38 19.41 0.47
N ILE A 189 -2.30 18.93 1.09
CA ILE A 189 -0.93 19.21 0.64
C ILE A 189 -0.37 17.92 0.06
N VAL A 190 -0.10 17.90 -1.25
CA VAL A 190 0.48 16.73 -1.95
C VAL A 190 1.84 17.15 -2.48
N ARG A 191 2.90 16.48 -2.02
CA ARG A 191 4.30 16.77 -2.42
C ARG A 191 4.73 18.24 -2.23
N GLY A 192 4.02 19.00 -1.40
CA GLY A 192 4.31 20.41 -1.10
C GLY A 192 3.34 21.37 -1.79
N GLU A 193 2.49 20.93 -2.70
CA GLU A 193 1.53 21.82 -3.36
C GLU A 193 0.15 21.71 -2.73
N LEU A 194 -0.55 22.85 -2.66
CA LEU A 194 -1.95 22.89 -2.24
C LEU A 194 -2.82 22.38 -3.37
N SER A 195 -3.68 21.42 -3.05
CA SER A 195 -4.45 20.65 -4.00
C SER A 195 -5.84 20.38 -3.39
N GLU A 196 -6.88 20.17 -4.18
CA GLU A 196 -8.14 19.59 -3.69
C GLU A 196 -8.09 18.05 -3.70
N GLY A 197 -8.46 17.43 -2.58
CA GLY A 197 -8.46 15.97 -2.45
C GLY A 197 -9.40 15.47 -1.36
N ILE A 198 -9.76 14.19 -1.43
CA ILE A 198 -10.61 13.56 -0.40
C ILE A 198 -9.80 13.48 0.91
N GLY A 199 -10.37 13.98 2.01
CA GLY A 199 -9.70 13.97 3.30
C GLY A 199 -8.73 15.14 3.51
N GLY A 200 -8.98 16.31 2.91
CA GLY A 200 -8.31 17.55 3.33
C GLY A 200 -8.48 17.83 4.82
N GLY A 201 -7.37 18.19 5.50
CA GLY A 201 -7.31 18.47 6.95
C GLY A 201 -6.83 17.30 7.83
N ILE A 202 -6.65 16.10 7.29
CA ILE A 202 -6.27 14.91 8.07
C ILE A 202 -4.86 15.01 8.65
N CYS A 203 -3.90 15.57 7.90
CA CYS A 203 -2.54 15.80 8.39
C CYS A 203 -2.49 16.75 9.60
N GLN A 204 -3.49 17.62 9.77
CA GLN A 204 -3.60 18.45 10.96
C GLN A 204 -3.99 17.62 12.19
N VAL A 205 -4.86 16.63 12.03
CA VAL A 205 -5.25 15.71 13.11
C VAL A 205 -4.07 14.85 13.53
N SER A 206 -3.32 14.27 12.58
CA SER A 206 -2.10 13.51 12.88
C SER A 206 -1.00 14.38 13.50
N SER A 207 -0.83 15.63 13.03
CA SER A 207 0.12 16.57 13.65
C SER A 207 -0.30 16.94 15.08
N THR A 208 -1.61 17.12 15.33
CA THR A 208 -2.12 17.38 16.68
C THR A 208 -1.83 16.18 17.59
N LEU A 209 -2.09 14.96 17.11
CA LEU A 209 -1.81 13.73 17.86
C LEU A 209 -0.32 13.58 18.14
N PHE A 210 0.53 13.78 17.13
CA PHE A 210 1.98 13.71 17.27
C PHE A 210 2.49 14.62 18.38
N ASN A 211 2.01 15.87 18.43
CA ASN A 211 2.44 16.79 19.46
C ASN A 211 1.93 16.41 20.86
N SER A 212 0.73 15.85 20.99
CA SER A 212 0.22 15.31 22.26
C SER A 212 1.05 14.11 22.74
N VAL A 213 1.39 13.22 21.81
CA VAL A 213 2.20 12.01 22.03
C VAL A 213 3.62 12.36 22.45
N ASP A 214 4.27 13.27 21.73
CA ASP A 214 5.63 13.72 22.04
C ASP A 214 5.69 14.44 23.39
N ARG A 215 4.67 15.27 23.69
CA ARG A 215 4.53 15.94 25.00
C ARG A 215 4.39 14.93 26.14
N ALA A 216 3.70 13.81 25.92
CA ALA A 216 3.59 12.72 26.87
C ALA A 216 4.87 11.87 26.99
N GLY A 217 5.89 12.10 26.15
CA GLY A 217 7.17 11.40 26.19
C GLY A 217 7.16 10.02 25.54
N LEU A 218 6.13 9.69 24.77
CA LEU A 218 6.01 8.41 24.09
C LEU A 218 7.12 8.20 23.05
N ARG A 219 7.39 6.93 22.74
CA ARG A 219 8.38 6.54 21.73
C ARG A 219 7.78 6.65 20.34
N ILE A 220 8.20 7.68 19.60
CA ILE A 220 7.83 7.83 18.18
C ILE A 220 8.60 6.78 17.37
N ILE A 221 7.88 5.98 16.59
CA ILE A 221 8.44 4.91 15.74
C ILE A 221 8.58 5.39 14.30
N GLN A 222 7.55 6.06 13.78
CA GLN A 222 7.54 6.60 12.42
C GLN A 222 6.87 7.98 12.40
N ARG A 223 7.54 8.95 11.79
CA ARG A 223 7.03 10.29 11.57
C ARG A 223 7.68 10.90 10.33
N TYR A 224 6.88 11.46 9.46
CA TYR A 224 7.35 12.22 8.30
C TYR A 224 6.91 13.68 8.42
N SER A 225 7.75 14.60 7.93
CA SER A 225 7.37 15.99 7.71
C SER A 225 6.87 16.19 6.29
N HIS A 226 6.08 17.23 6.08
CA HIS A 226 5.72 17.75 4.77
C HIS A 226 6.97 18.35 4.12
N SER A 227 7.02 18.36 2.80
CA SER A 227 8.08 19.05 2.04
C SER A 227 8.00 20.58 2.15
N ARG A 228 6.89 21.12 2.65
CA ARG A 228 6.66 22.54 2.92
C ARG A 228 6.13 22.78 4.31
N ASN A 229 6.40 23.97 4.83
CA ASN A 229 5.90 24.37 6.14
C ASN A 229 4.36 24.41 6.15
N VAL A 230 3.76 23.86 7.20
CA VAL A 230 2.30 23.85 7.37
C VAL A 230 1.91 24.89 8.42
N PRO A 231 0.87 25.70 8.18
CA PRO A 231 0.59 26.87 9.02
C PRO A 231 -0.04 26.53 10.38
N TYR A 232 -0.52 25.29 10.57
CA TYR A 232 -1.27 24.89 11.78
C TYR A 232 -0.40 24.33 12.92
N VAL A 233 0.92 24.18 12.71
CA VAL A 233 1.90 23.80 13.76
C VAL A 233 3.24 24.50 13.51
N PRO A 234 4.07 24.72 14.55
CA PRO A 234 5.42 25.26 14.36
C PRO A 234 6.29 24.40 13.43
N PRO A 235 7.35 24.98 12.80
CA PRO A 235 8.27 24.23 11.94
C PRO A 235 8.80 22.96 12.61
N GLY A 236 8.81 21.86 11.86
CA GLY A 236 9.24 20.55 12.34
C GLY A 236 8.28 19.87 13.31
N ARG A 237 7.11 20.45 13.60
CA ARG A 237 6.10 19.87 14.51
C ARG A 237 4.92 19.21 13.79
N ASP A 238 5.08 18.90 12.52
CA ASP A 238 4.09 18.25 11.69
C ASP A 238 4.28 16.72 11.62
N ALA A 239 3.23 16.01 11.26
CA ALA A 239 3.24 14.58 11.00
C ALA A 239 2.37 14.27 9.78
N THR A 240 3.00 14.05 8.63
CA THR A 240 2.35 13.74 7.36
C THR A 240 1.82 12.31 7.36
N VAL A 241 0.58 12.13 6.90
CA VAL A 241 -0.04 10.82 6.72
C VAL A 241 -0.73 10.72 5.37
N SER A 242 -0.59 9.57 4.72
CA SER A 242 -1.34 9.17 3.52
C SER A 242 -1.66 7.69 3.59
N TRP A 243 -2.84 7.29 3.12
CA TRP A 243 -3.15 5.88 2.94
C TRP A 243 -2.17 5.23 1.96
N ASP A 244 -1.71 4.01 2.24
CA ASP A 244 -0.65 3.28 1.52
C ASP A 244 0.69 4.04 1.38
N GLY A 245 0.92 5.06 2.21
CA GLY A 245 2.10 5.93 2.17
C GLY A 245 2.63 6.28 3.56
N PRO A 246 3.09 7.52 3.79
CA PRO A 246 3.53 7.99 5.11
C PRO A 246 2.50 7.70 6.20
N ASP A 247 2.96 7.24 7.36
CA ASP A 247 2.14 7.01 8.54
C ASP A 247 2.81 7.61 9.77
N PHE A 248 2.00 7.95 10.77
CA PHE A 248 2.45 8.35 12.09
C PHE A 248 2.23 7.19 13.07
N THR A 249 3.33 6.63 13.56
CA THR A 249 3.30 5.49 14.50
C THR A 249 4.13 5.78 15.74
N PHE A 250 3.65 5.29 16.89
CA PHE A 250 4.32 5.42 18.18
C PHE A 250 4.01 4.21 19.07
N GLN A 251 4.93 3.88 19.97
CA GLN A 251 4.78 2.78 20.91
C GLN A 251 4.50 3.31 22.32
N ASN A 252 3.60 2.67 23.03
CA ASN A 252 3.46 2.87 24.47
C ASN A 252 4.55 2.08 25.21
N GLN A 253 5.65 2.73 25.56
CA GLN A 253 6.72 2.11 26.34
C GLN A 253 6.46 2.11 27.85
N TYR A 254 5.34 2.66 28.31
CA TYR A 254 5.02 2.77 29.74
C TYR A 254 4.31 1.53 30.28
N ASN A 255 4.24 1.44 31.60
CA ASN A 255 3.63 0.33 32.34
C ASN A 255 2.10 0.41 32.46
N GLN A 256 1.47 1.44 31.91
CA GLN A 256 0.03 1.69 32.01
C GLN A 256 -0.59 1.95 30.64
N PRO A 257 -1.84 1.54 30.38
CA PRO A 257 -2.52 1.85 29.12
C PRO A 257 -2.83 3.34 28.97
N ILE A 258 -2.82 3.81 27.72
CA ILE A 258 -3.02 5.22 27.38
C ILE A 258 -4.32 5.38 26.61
N LEU A 259 -5.18 6.27 27.09
CA LEU A 259 -6.43 6.66 26.45
C LEU A 259 -6.23 7.92 25.59
N ILE A 260 -6.57 7.83 24.30
CA ILE A 260 -6.70 8.97 23.42
C ILE A 260 -8.10 9.55 23.54
N ARG A 261 -8.18 10.84 23.92
CA ARG A 261 -9.40 11.65 23.82
C ARG A 261 -9.19 12.72 22.77
N SER A 262 -10.04 12.70 21.75
CA SER A 262 -9.96 13.62 20.62
C SER A 262 -11.31 14.23 20.32
N SER A 263 -11.31 15.52 20.03
CA SER A 263 -12.49 16.27 19.65
C SER A 263 -12.11 17.31 18.61
N ALA A 264 -13.03 17.58 17.69
CA ALA A 264 -12.88 18.68 16.76
C ALA A 264 -14.22 19.38 16.55
N GLY A 265 -14.20 20.70 16.66
CA GLY A 265 -15.38 21.55 16.61
C GLY A 265 -14.98 23.01 16.82
N ALA A 266 -15.87 23.93 16.43
CA ALA A 266 -15.69 25.37 16.60
C ALA A 266 -14.32 25.91 16.11
N GLY A 267 -13.77 25.31 15.04
CA GLY A 267 -12.50 25.74 14.46
C GLY A 267 -11.24 25.27 15.20
N SER A 268 -11.34 24.21 16.01
CA SER A 268 -10.18 23.62 16.69
C SER A 268 -10.22 22.10 16.74
N VAL A 269 -9.03 21.48 16.75
CA VAL A 269 -8.83 20.06 17.05
C VAL A 269 -8.05 19.99 18.35
N ILE A 270 -8.58 19.24 19.32
CA ILE A 270 -7.95 19.02 20.62
C ILE A 270 -7.75 17.52 20.78
N ILE A 271 -6.51 17.13 21.09
CA ILE A 271 -6.18 15.75 21.41
C ILE A 271 -5.46 15.72 22.76
N SER A 272 -6.03 14.98 23.70
CA SER A 272 -5.50 14.76 25.04
C SER A 272 -5.25 13.28 25.26
N LEU A 273 -4.13 12.97 25.91
CA LEU A 273 -3.74 11.63 26.31
C LEU A 273 -3.92 11.53 27.83
N TYR A 274 -4.57 10.46 28.26
CA TYR A 274 -4.78 10.13 29.67
C TYR A 274 -4.22 8.75 29.98
N SER A 275 -3.90 8.53 31.25
CA SER A 275 -3.56 7.23 31.80
C SER A 275 -3.95 7.20 33.28
N SER A 276 -3.72 6.07 33.94
CA SER A 276 -3.89 5.93 35.40
C SER A 276 -2.97 6.87 36.19
N HIS A 277 -3.37 7.21 37.42
CA HIS A 277 -2.57 8.09 38.29
C HIS A 277 -1.16 7.55 38.58
N VAL A 278 -1.00 6.22 38.60
CA VAL A 278 0.25 5.49 38.86
C VAL A 278 1.22 5.45 37.67
N ILE A 279 0.88 6.03 36.51
CA ILE A 279 1.80 6.05 35.36
C ILE A 279 3.08 6.83 35.66
N GLU A 280 4.21 6.20 35.34
CA GLU A 280 5.55 6.78 35.35
C GLU A 280 5.93 7.25 33.94
N HIS A 281 5.49 8.44 33.55
CA HIS A 281 5.82 9.04 32.25
C HIS A 281 6.85 10.16 32.39
N LYS A 282 7.57 10.44 31.30
CA LYS A 282 8.60 11.48 31.24
C LYS A 282 8.19 12.53 30.21
N PRO A 283 7.46 13.59 30.61
CA PRO A 283 6.93 14.56 29.66
C PRO A 283 8.05 15.34 28.97
N ARG A 284 7.81 15.76 27.73
CA ARG A 284 8.75 16.59 26.96
C ARG A 284 8.20 17.99 26.75
N ALA A 285 9.10 18.97 26.70
CA ALA A 285 8.75 20.32 26.30
C ALA A 285 8.42 20.33 24.79
N VAL A 286 7.19 20.72 24.46
CA VAL A 286 6.72 20.83 23.08
C VAL A 286 6.22 22.25 22.84
N PRO A 287 6.70 22.96 21.80
CA PRO A 287 6.24 24.31 21.47
C PRO A 287 4.72 24.39 21.33
N ARG A 288 4.11 25.43 21.89
CA ARG A 288 2.67 25.67 21.75
C ARG A 288 2.38 26.19 20.35
N THR A 289 1.22 25.82 19.80
CA THR A 289 0.67 26.44 18.60
C THR A 289 0.35 27.91 18.91
N LEU A 290 0.65 28.80 17.97
CA LEU A 290 0.19 30.18 18.05
C LEU A 290 -1.35 30.20 17.95
N LYS A 291 -2.04 31.05 18.73
CA LYS A 291 -3.51 31.19 18.72
C LYS A 291 -4.07 31.82 17.42
N GLN A 292 -3.23 31.99 16.41
CA GLN A 292 -3.63 32.55 15.13
C GLN A 292 -4.28 31.46 14.28
N LEU A 293 -5.42 31.77 13.66
CA LEU A 293 -5.99 30.88 12.65
C LEU A 293 -4.95 30.74 11.54
N PRO A 294 -4.63 29.50 11.10
CA PRO A 294 -3.77 29.33 9.94
C PRO A 294 -4.41 30.05 8.76
N GLU A 295 -3.63 30.86 8.05
CA GLU A 295 -4.10 31.47 6.80
C GLU A 295 -4.53 30.34 5.85
N GLU A 296 -5.83 30.32 5.54
CA GLU A 296 -6.33 29.44 4.49
C GLU A 296 -6.06 30.13 3.17
N ILE A 297 -5.17 29.54 2.38
CA ILE A 297 -4.98 29.95 0.99
C ILE A 297 -6.24 29.52 0.25
N ASN A 298 -7.19 30.45 0.13
CA ASN A 298 -8.32 30.30 -0.77
C ASN A 298 -7.76 30.26 -2.20
N ILE A 299 -8.01 29.15 -2.89
CA ILE A 299 -7.59 28.97 -4.28
C ILE A 299 -8.11 30.14 -5.14
N SER A 300 -9.26 30.74 -4.80
CA SER A 300 -9.80 31.92 -5.50
C SER A 300 -8.98 33.20 -5.37
N THR A 301 -8.25 33.41 -4.26
CA THR A 301 -7.55 34.68 -3.99
C THR A 301 -6.10 34.63 -4.51
N ALA A 302 -5.49 33.44 -4.56
CA ALA A 302 -4.19 33.21 -5.19
C ALA A 302 -4.22 33.31 -6.73
N VAL A 303 -5.42 33.33 -7.33
CA VAL A 303 -5.64 33.30 -8.79
C VAL A 303 -5.63 34.70 -9.45
N ASN A 304 -5.57 35.80 -8.68
CA ASN A 304 -5.61 37.17 -9.24
C ASN A 304 -4.25 37.87 -9.41
N GLN A 305 -3.13 37.22 -9.05
CA GLN A 305 -1.81 37.70 -9.41
C GLN A 305 -1.10 36.63 -10.24
N VAL A 306 -0.85 36.96 -11.50
CA VAL A 306 -0.13 36.18 -12.52
C VAL A 306 -1.00 35.18 -13.33
N ILE A 307 -1.69 35.75 -14.33
CA ILE A 307 -2.01 35.20 -15.67
C ILE A 307 -2.64 33.78 -15.76
N LYS A 308 -3.93 33.76 -16.15
CA LYS A 308 -4.71 32.64 -16.75
C LYS A 308 -4.34 32.41 -18.24
N PRO A 309 -4.75 31.30 -18.91
CA PRO A 309 -5.27 30.01 -18.41
C PRO A 309 -4.59 28.78 -19.05
N SER A 310 -4.57 27.64 -18.35
CA SER A 310 -4.98 26.38 -18.96
C SER A 310 -5.52 25.42 -17.91
N ASN A 311 -6.63 24.79 -18.25
CA ASN A 311 -7.27 23.72 -17.49
C ASN A 311 -6.27 22.61 -17.17
N THR A 312 -6.27 22.07 -15.94
CA THR A 312 -6.34 20.62 -15.70
C THR A 312 -6.48 20.29 -14.21
N GLU A 313 -7.54 19.55 -13.92
CA GLU A 313 -7.84 18.66 -12.79
C GLU A 313 -6.66 18.24 -11.88
N LEU A 314 -6.93 18.10 -10.57
CA LEU A 314 -6.27 17.05 -9.80
C LEU A 314 -6.79 15.70 -10.24
N SER A 315 -6.17 15.24 -11.32
CA SER A 315 -6.25 13.90 -11.79
C SER A 315 -5.85 12.94 -10.66
N ILE A 316 -6.65 11.89 -10.45
CA ILE A 316 -6.10 10.52 -10.40
C ILE A 316 -4.84 10.54 -11.28
N LYS A 317 -3.60 10.27 -10.80
CA LYS A 317 -2.39 10.32 -11.66
C LYS A 317 -2.82 9.81 -13.05
N PRO A 318 -2.84 10.64 -14.11
CA PRO A 318 -3.60 10.27 -15.28
C PRO A 318 -2.88 9.06 -15.85
N TYR A 319 -3.54 7.92 -15.82
CA TYR A 319 -2.95 6.76 -16.43
C TYR A 319 -3.15 6.91 -17.92
N GLY A 320 -2.04 6.97 -18.63
CA GLY A 320 -2.09 6.96 -20.06
C GLY A 320 -2.67 5.63 -20.54
N LYS A 321 -3.46 5.68 -21.60
CA LYS A 321 -3.89 4.48 -22.30
C LYS A 321 -2.65 3.73 -22.78
N LEU A 322 -2.54 2.47 -22.36
CA LEU A 322 -1.47 1.58 -22.79
C LEU A 322 -1.79 1.08 -24.21
N ILE A 323 -1.13 1.63 -25.21
CA ILE A 323 -1.28 1.21 -26.62
C ILE A 323 0.05 0.70 -27.17
N PRO A 324 0.04 -0.37 -28.01
CA PRO A 324 1.24 -0.87 -28.65
C PRO A 324 1.79 0.15 -29.67
N TRP A 325 3.08 0.07 -29.98
CA TRP A 325 3.76 0.96 -30.91
C TRP A 325 3.04 1.11 -32.26
N GLN A 326 2.48 0.04 -32.81
CA GLN A 326 1.76 0.08 -34.09
C GLN A 326 0.59 1.09 -34.06
N ASP A 327 -0.14 1.14 -32.96
CA ASP A 327 -1.25 2.08 -32.79
C ASP A 327 -0.73 3.49 -32.46
N ALA A 328 0.35 3.58 -31.68
CA ALA A 328 0.97 4.86 -31.35
C ALA A 328 1.57 5.56 -32.58
N ASP A 329 2.13 4.79 -33.52
CA ASP A 329 2.68 5.32 -34.77
C ASP A 329 1.64 6.08 -35.59
N HIS A 330 0.40 5.57 -35.59
CA HIS A 330 -0.75 6.23 -36.19
C HIS A 330 -1.26 7.41 -35.35
N ALA A 331 -1.22 7.31 -34.02
CA ALA A 331 -1.70 8.34 -33.11
C ALA A 331 -0.79 9.59 -33.09
N VAL A 332 0.51 9.43 -33.32
CA VAL A 332 1.48 10.54 -33.39
C VAL A 332 2.26 10.51 -34.71
N PRO A 333 1.65 10.83 -35.86
CA PRO A 333 2.30 10.69 -37.16
C PRO A 333 3.51 11.62 -37.32
N ILE A 334 4.43 11.30 -38.24
CA ILE A 334 5.61 12.13 -38.51
C ILE A 334 5.17 13.57 -38.88
N LYS A 335 5.88 14.58 -38.34
CA LYS A 335 5.58 16.02 -38.35
C LYS A 335 4.43 16.49 -37.45
N SER A 336 3.71 15.60 -36.78
CA SER A 336 2.74 16.01 -35.75
C SER A 336 3.42 16.74 -34.60
N ILE A 337 2.70 17.69 -34.02
CA ILE A 337 3.07 18.39 -32.79
C ILE A 337 2.16 17.88 -31.68
N PHE A 338 2.74 17.53 -30.54
CA PHE A 338 2.00 17.04 -29.39
C PHE A 338 2.66 17.44 -28.07
N THR A 339 1.90 17.34 -26.99
CA THR A 339 2.36 17.67 -25.64
C THR A 339 2.85 16.43 -24.94
N ILE A 340 4.00 16.53 -24.29
CA ILE A 340 4.51 15.56 -23.33
C ILE A 340 4.31 16.11 -21.92
N MET A 341 3.88 15.25 -21.01
CA MET A 341 3.89 15.49 -19.56
C MET A 341 4.83 14.51 -18.87
N ASP A 342 5.78 15.01 -18.10
CA ASP A 342 6.59 14.16 -17.22
C ASP A 342 5.76 13.63 -16.05
N TYR A 343 5.73 12.31 -15.86
CA TYR A 343 4.84 11.66 -14.89
C TYR A 343 5.19 11.99 -13.44
N GLU A 344 6.45 12.31 -13.13
CA GLU A 344 6.87 12.56 -11.75
C GLU A 344 6.74 14.02 -11.35
N THR A 345 7.12 14.93 -12.26
CA THR A 345 7.13 16.38 -12.02
C THR A 345 5.85 17.07 -12.47
N GLY A 346 5.06 16.46 -13.35
CA GLY A 346 3.89 17.08 -13.98
C GLY A 346 4.22 18.17 -15.01
N SER A 347 5.51 18.45 -15.25
CA SER A 347 5.94 19.47 -16.20
C SER A 347 5.54 19.06 -17.61
N THR A 348 4.99 20.01 -18.37
CA THR A 348 4.58 19.80 -19.76
C THR A 348 5.41 20.63 -20.73
N PHE A 349 5.66 20.08 -21.91
CA PHE A 349 6.36 20.76 -22.99
C PHE A 349 5.90 20.20 -24.34
N GLN A 350 6.02 21.00 -25.39
CA GLN A 350 5.64 20.60 -26.75
C GLN A 350 6.81 20.03 -27.52
N VAL A 351 6.51 19.03 -28.33
CA VAL A 351 7.47 18.41 -29.24
C VAL A 351 6.87 18.25 -30.62
N GLN A 352 7.74 18.09 -31.61
CA GLN A 352 7.37 17.60 -32.93
C GLN A 352 8.02 16.24 -33.19
N ARG A 353 7.25 15.28 -33.72
CA ARG A 353 7.85 14.03 -34.24
C ARG A 353 8.58 14.30 -35.54
N ARG A 354 9.84 13.90 -35.61
CA ARG A 354 10.73 14.12 -36.75
C ARG A 354 11.00 12.86 -37.55
N ALA A 355 11.10 11.71 -36.88
CA ALA A 355 11.38 10.43 -37.50
C ALA A 355 10.91 9.27 -36.60
N GLY A 356 11.57 8.12 -36.72
CA GLY A 356 11.36 6.94 -35.90
C GLY A 356 10.50 5.88 -36.57
N ARG A 357 11.03 4.64 -36.61
CA ARG A 357 10.39 3.45 -37.20
C ARG A 357 9.72 2.58 -36.14
N ASP A 358 10.44 2.30 -35.07
CA ASP A 358 10.03 1.37 -34.00
C ASP A 358 9.74 2.08 -32.65
N HIS A 359 9.88 3.40 -32.66
CA HIS A 359 9.55 4.37 -31.62
C HIS A 359 9.50 5.77 -32.27
N ALA A 360 9.11 6.81 -31.53
CA ALA A 360 9.04 8.16 -32.07
C ALA A 360 10.33 8.93 -31.78
N ASP A 361 11.00 9.41 -32.82
CA ASP A 361 12.11 10.36 -32.69
C ASP A 361 11.54 11.78 -32.71
N VAL A 362 11.70 12.51 -31.61
CA VAL A 362 11.04 13.80 -31.37
C VAL A 362 12.03 14.88 -31.00
N GLN A 363 11.65 16.14 -31.23
CA GLN A 363 12.42 17.31 -30.83
C GLN A 363 11.54 18.29 -30.06
N PRO A 364 12.03 18.95 -29.00
CA PRO A 364 11.34 20.08 -28.39
C PRO A 364 11.04 21.15 -29.45
N LEU A 365 9.84 21.72 -29.39
CA LEU A 365 9.37 22.65 -30.42
C LEU A 365 10.08 24.01 -30.33
N SER A 366 10.43 24.45 -29.12
CA SER A 366 11.04 25.75 -28.85
C SER A 366 12.14 25.69 -27.80
N LYS A 367 12.92 26.78 -27.68
CA LYS A 367 13.90 26.99 -26.60
C LYS A 367 13.29 26.88 -25.19
N ALA A 368 12.03 27.30 -25.02
CA ALA A 368 11.32 27.17 -23.75
C ALA A 368 11.02 25.69 -23.43
N ASP A 369 10.57 24.92 -24.44
CA ASP A 369 10.33 23.48 -24.29
C ASP A 369 11.62 22.73 -23.93
N SER A 370 12.72 23.08 -24.59
CA SER A 370 14.05 22.53 -24.28
C SER A 370 14.49 22.87 -22.86
N ALA A 371 14.24 24.10 -22.38
CA ALA A 371 14.55 24.49 -21.01
C ALA A 371 13.75 23.67 -19.98
N ILE A 372 12.44 23.45 -20.22
CA ILE A 372 11.59 22.61 -19.36
C ILE A 372 12.11 21.17 -19.34
N MET A 373 12.40 20.62 -20.52
CA MET A 373 12.93 19.26 -20.65
C MET A 373 14.27 19.11 -19.90
N LYS A 374 15.16 20.10 -20.04
CA LYS A 374 16.45 20.11 -19.33
C LYS A 374 16.27 20.20 -17.81
N GLN A 375 15.29 20.98 -17.35
CA GLN A 375 14.93 21.07 -15.93
C GLN A 375 14.40 19.76 -15.37
N ILE A 376 13.59 19.00 -16.13
CA ILE A 376 13.13 17.65 -15.74
C ILE A 376 14.33 16.74 -15.45
N TYR A 377 15.43 16.90 -16.19
CA TYR A 377 16.68 16.19 -15.99
C TYR A 377 17.71 16.95 -15.13
N GLN A 378 17.24 17.83 -14.23
CA GLN A 378 18.07 18.53 -13.23
C GLN A 378 19.16 19.41 -13.84
N GLY A 379 18.89 19.99 -15.02
CA GLY A 379 19.80 20.90 -15.70
C GLY A 379 20.78 20.23 -16.66
N GLU A 380 20.77 18.90 -16.78
CA GLU A 380 21.68 18.14 -17.64
C GLU A 380 20.93 17.22 -18.60
N TRP A 381 21.51 16.93 -19.76
CA TRP A 381 20.94 15.93 -20.67
C TRP A 381 21.25 14.52 -20.18
N SER A 382 20.29 13.61 -20.26
CA SER A 382 20.43 12.28 -19.66
C SER A 382 19.81 11.16 -20.49
N TRP A 383 20.50 10.03 -20.53
CA TRP A 383 19.94 8.79 -21.06
C TRP A 383 18.94 8.13 -20.09
N LYS A 384 18.74 8.64 -18.88
CA LYS A 384 17.80 8.03 -17.92
C LYS A 384 16.37 8.01 -18.46
N ARG A 385 15.72 6.87 -18.30
CA ARG A 385 14.34 6.66 -18.72
C ARG A 385 13.42 7.31 -17.71
N ARG A 386 12.43 8.04 -18.21
CA ARG A 386 11.38 8.64 -17.40
C ARG A 386 10.02 8.18 -17.92
N ALA A 387 9.08 7.97 -17.01
CA ALA A 387 7.68 7.75 -17.33
C ALA A 387 7.05 9.07 -17.77
N ILE A 388 6.30 9.04 -18.88
CA ILE A 388 5.64 10.23 -19.42
C ILE A 388 4.23 9.91 -19.92
N LEU A 389 3.44 10.95 -20.10
CA LEU A 389 2.17 10.90 -20.79
C LEU A 389 2.26 11.74 -22.06
N VAL A 390 1.78 11.19 -23.18
CA VAL A 390 1.73 11.88 -24.46
C VAL A 390 0.28 12.25 -24.76
N HIS A 391 -0.01 13.54 -24.93
CA HIS A 391 -1.34 14.02 -25.31
C HIS A 391 -1.42 14.16 -26.82
N SER A 392 -2.18 13.28 -27.48
CA SER A 392 -2.44 13.33 -28.92
C SER A 392 -3.92 13.15 -29.21
N GLY A 393 -4.53 14.10 -29.92
CA GLY A 393 -5.98 14.17 -30.06
C GLY A 393 -6.66 14.44 -28.71
N ASP A 394 -7.66 13.62 -28.36
CA ASP A 394 -8.43 13.70 -27.11
C ASP A 394 -7.97 12.70 -26.03
N GLU A 395 -6.89 11.93 -26.25
CA GLU A 395 -6.42 10.89 -25.33
C GLU A 395 -5.00 11.17 -24.78
N TRP A 396 -4.77 10.77 -23.53
CA TRP A 396 -3.43 10.64 -22.93
C TRP A 396 -2.92 9.21 -23.13
N LEU A 397 -1.72 9.07 -23.70
CA LEU A 397 -1.08 7.79 -23.99
C LEU A 397 0.08 7.54 -23.04
N ALA A 398 0.21 6.31 -22.54
CA ALA A 398 1.32 5.94 -21.67
C ALA A 398 2.58 5.70 -22.49
N ALA A 399 3.65 6.42 -22.15
CA ALA A 399 4.92 6.34 -22.84
C ALA A 399 6.11 6.48 -21.87
N SER A 400 7.31 6.39 -22.43
CA SER A 400 8.56 6.67 -21.75
C SER A 400 9.49 7.48 -22.65
N MET A 401 10.27 8.40 -22.08
CA MET A 401 11.30 9.12 -22.82
C MET A 401 12.67 8.98 -22.18
N ASN A 402 13.71 9.25 -22.97
CA ASN A 402 15.01 9.70 -22.47
C ASN A 402 15.23 11.17 -22.82
N GLY A 403 16.23 11.82 -22.23
CA GLY A 403 16.50 13.24 -22.41
C GLY A 403 17.84 13.57 -23.06
N MET A 404 18.48 12.61 -23.72
CA MET A 404 19.75 12.88 -24.38
C MET A 404 19.52 13.25 -25.86
N PRO A 405 19.95 14.44 -26.31
CA PRO A 405 19.96 14.76 -27.74
C PRO A 405 20.90 13.80 -28.50
N HIS A 406 20.42 13.24 -29.61
CA HIS A 406 21.22 12.41 -30.50
C HIS A 406 20.69 12.44 -31.94
N GLY A 407 21.49 11.93 -32.88
CA GLY A 407 21.13 11.92 -34.31
C GLY A 407 21.11 13.31 -34.94
N GLY A 408 20.38 13.43 -36.07
CA GLY A 408 20.33 14.67 -36.85
C GLY A 408 19.39 15.72 -36.26
N ASP A 409 19.79 16.99 -36.42
CA ASP A 409 19.01 18.16 -36.02
C ASP A 409 17.97 18.53 -37.08
N GLY A 410 16.84 19.06 -36.64
CA GLY A 410 15.66 19.29 -37.48
C GLY A 410 14.87 20.56 -37.18
N ILE A 411 15.05 21.19 -36.02
CA ILE A 411 14.38 22.42 -35.62
C ILE A 411 15.45 23.42 -35.20
N PRO A 412 15.72 24.46 -36.02
CA PRO A 412 16.71 25.47 -35.66
C PRO A 412 16.26 26.28 -34.44
N ASP A 413 17.24 26.84 -33.71
CA ASP A 413 17.04 27.82 -32.63
C ASP A 413 16.19 27.34 -31.42
N ASN A 414 16.04 26.04 -31.22
CA ASN A 414 15.34 25.46 -30.06
C ASN A 414 16.26 25.10 -28.89
N ASP A 415 17.57 25.41 -28.95
CA ASP A 415 18.57 25.00 -27.94
C ASP A 415 18.64 23.48 -27.67
N PHE A 416 18.22 22.64 -28.62
CA PHE A 416 18.25 21.18 -28.52
C PHE A 416 18.84 20.54 -29.79
N SER A 417 20.14 20.23 -29.74
CA SER A 417 20.90 19.72 -30.89
C SER A 417 20.66 18.22 -31.13
N GLY A 418 19.66 17.88 -31.94
CA GLY A 418 19.33 16.50 -32.32
C GLY A 418 17.89 16.14 -31.94
N HIS A 419 17.58 14.85 -31.79
CA HIS A 419 16.30 14.34 -31.28
C HIS A 419 16.47 13.50 -30.02
N PHE A 420 15.36 13.20 -29.36
CA PHE A 420 15.27 12.18 -28.30
C PHE A 420 14.17 11.18 -28.63
N CYS A 421 14.20 10.02 -27.98
CA CYS A 421 13.25 8.94 -28.26
C CYS A 421 12.09 8.94 -27.25
N VAL A 422 10.88 8.78 -27.78
CA VAL A 422 9.67 8.44 -27.03
C VAL A 422 9.25 7.02 -27.39
N HIS A 423 9.22 6.15 -26.38
CA HIS A 423 8.88 4.74 -26.47
C HIS A 423 7.49 4.49 -25.91
N PHE A 424 6.68 3.74 -26.67
CA PHE A 424 5.37 3.23 -26.26
C PHE A 424 5.47 1.75 -25.90
N PHE A 425 4.33 1.12 -25.60
CA PHE A 425 4.30 -0.31 -25.30
C PHE A 425 4.82 -1.12 -26.50
N ARG A 426 5.74 -2.06 -26.25
CA ARG A 426 6.42 -2.88 -27.26
C ARG A 426 7.29 -2.12 -28.29
N SER A 427 7.54 -0.82 -28.10
CA SER A 427 8.57 -0.11 -28.88
C SER A 427 9.96 -0.71 -28.64
N THR A 428 10.79 -0.71 -29.67
CA THR A 428 12.18 -1.19 -29.60
C THR A 428 13.15 -0.02 -29.75
N THR A 429 14.43 -0.23 -29.42
CA THR A 429 15.46 0.81 -29.57
C THR A 429 16.14 0.69 -30.92
N HIS A 430 16.86 1.74 -31.34
CA HIS A 430 17.73 1.72 -32.53
C HIS A 430 18.77 0.58 -32.53
N LYS A 431 19.05 -0.03 -31.37
CA LYS A 431 20.13 -1.02 -31.19
C LYS A 431 19.65 -2.46 -31.16
N THR A 432 18.39 -2.72 -30.84
CA THR A 432 17.89 -4.08 -30.57
C THR A 432 16.48 -4.27 -31.10
N PRO A 433 16.15 -5.42 -31.71
CA PRO A 433 14.79 -5.74 -32.12
C PRO A 433 13.88 -6.13 -30.94
N THR A 434 14.44 -6.24 -29.73
CA THR A 434 13.69 -6.52 -28.50
C THR A 434 13.36 -5.22 -27.77
N PRO A 435 12.17 -5.10 -27.16
CA PRO A 435 11.83 -3.97 -26.30
C PRO A 435 12.84 -3.79 -25.16
N ASP A 436 13.18 -2.54 -24.86
CA ASP A 436 14.06 -2.16 -23.75
C ASP A 436 13.27 -2.21 -22.43
N LEU A 437 13.69 -3.06 -21.49
CA LEU A 437 12.97 -3.28 -20.24
C LEU A 437 12.78 -1.97 -19.45
N ALA A 438 13.81 -1.12 -19.37
CA ALA A 438 13.72 0.16 -18.67
C ALA A 438 12.62 1.07 -19.25
N HIS A 439 12.54 1.19 -20.58
CA HIS A 439 11.42 1.90 -21.21
C HIS A 439 10.08 1.23 -20.93
N GLN A 440 9.98 -0.10 -21.02
CA GLN A 440 8.70 -0.79 -20.76
C GLN A 440 8.22 -0.62 -19.31
N LEU A 441 9.12 -0.65 -18.33
CA LEU A 441 8.81 -0.37 -16.92
C LEU A 441 8.22 1.03 -16.73
N MET A 442 8.81 2.03 -17.38
CA MET A 442 8.31 3.40 -17.34
C MET A 442 6.95 3.57 -18.04
N VAL A 443 6.71 2.85 -19.15
CA VAL A 443 5.41 2.80 -19.83
C VAL A 443 4.35 2.15 -18.92
N TYR A 444 4.66 1.04 -18.25
CA TYR A 444 3.73 0.43 -17.29
C TYR A 444 3.49 1.32 -16.06
N LYS A 445 4.50 2.09 -15.62
CA LYS A 445 4.38 3.08 -14.55
C LYS A 445 3.40 4.21 -14.94
N SER A 446 3.56 4.82 -16.12
CA SER A 446 2.63 5.86 -16.60
C SER A 446 1.25 5.32 -16.99
N ALA A 447 1.11 4.01 -17.21
CA ALA A 447 -0.18 3.35 -17.42
C ALA A 447 -0.88 2.86 -16.14
N GLY A 448 -0.25 2.98 -14.96
CA GLY A 448 -0.82 2.47 -13.71
C GLY A 448 -0.85 0.94 -13.60
N LYS A 449 -0.03 0.27 -14.40
CA LYS A 449 0.00 -1.19 -14.54
C LYS A 449 1.32 -1.81 -14.06
N LEU A 450 2.22 -1.02 -13.47
CA LEU A 450 3.54 -1.47 -13.03
C LEU A 450 3.48 -2.67 -12.07
N GLN A 451 2.64 -2.59 -11.03
CA GLN A 451 2.51 -3.68 -10.07
C GLN A 451 1.94 -4.96 -10.71
N ALA A 452 0.96 -4.82 -11.60
CA ALA A 452 0.37 -5.94 -12.31
C ALA A 452 1.40 -6.62 -13.22
N PHE A 453 2.22 -5.83 -13.92
CA PHE A 453 3.34 -6.32 -14.72
C PHE A 453 4.35 -7.10 -13.87
N LEU A 454 4.81 -6.55 -12.75
CA LEU A 454 5.80 -7.20 -11.88
C LEU A 454 5.26 -8.49 -11.24
N LYS A 455 3.97 -8.53 -10.88
CA LYS A 455 3.32 -9.75 -10.34
C LYS A 455 3.22 -10.88 -11.37
N ALA A 456 3.09 -10.53 -12.65
CA ALA A 456 3.04 -11.49 -13.75
C ALA A 456 4.42 -11.85 -14.33
N ALA A 457 5.49 -11.18 -13.86
CA ALA A 457 6.82 -11.36 -14.40
C ALA A 457 7.52 -12.62 -13.86
N SER A 458 8.42 -13.17 -14.67
CA SER A 458 9.32 -14.24 -14.22
C SER A 458 10.36 -13.71 -13.22
N PRO A 459 10.95 -14.57 -12.37
CA PRO A 459 12.01 -14.17 -11.43
C PRO A 459 13.17 -13.41 -12.09
N ALA A 460 13.52 -13.80 -13.32
CA ALA A 460 14.59 -13.15 -14.07
C ALA A 460 14.22 -11.71 -14.47
N VAL A 461 13.00 -11.48 -14.96
CA VAL A 461 12.50 -10.14 -15.29
C VAL A 461 12.35 -9.27 -14.03
N MET A 462 11.89 -9.85 -12.92
CA MET A 462 11.82 -9.14 -11.63
C MET A 462 13.21 -8.70 -11.14
N ALA A 463 14.21 -9.59 -11.21
CA ALA A 463 15.58 -9.27 -10.82
C ALA A 463 16.19 -8.17 -11.69
N GLU A 464 15.96 -8.22 -13.01
CA GLU A 464 16.41 -7.18 -13.93
C GLU A 464 15.70 -5.85 -13.66
N SER A 465 14.39 -5.89 -13.38
CA SER A 465 13.59 -4.70 -13.04
C SER A 465 14.09 -4.00 -11.78
N PHE A 466 14.55 -4.77 -10.78
CA PHE A 466 15.16 -4.22 -9.58
C PHE A 466 16.46 -3.47 -9.90
N ILE A 467 17.33 -4.06 -10.74
CA ILE A 467 18.58 -3.40 -11.16
C ILE A 467 18.28 -2.17 -12.02
N GLU A 468 17.28 -2.22 -12.88
CA GLU A 468 16.82 -1.06 -13.65
C GLU A 468 16.28 0.05 -12.75
N ALA A 469 15.59 -0.28 -11.65
CA ALA A 469 15.15 0.73 -10.68
C ALA A 469 16.33 1.53 -10.12
N LEU A 470 17.42 0.85 -9.75
CA LEU A 470 18.66 1.48 -9.31
C LEU A 470 19.31 2.30 -10.43
N SER A 471 19.29 1.78 -11.65
CA SER A 471 19.86 2.41 -12.86
C SER A 471 19.20 3.74 -13.19
N GLN A 472 17.87 3.72 -13.22
CA GLN A 472 17.07 4.89 -13.56
C GLN A 472 16.93 5.85 -12.36
N GLN A 473 17.37 5.45 -11.16
CA GLN A 473 17.17 6.17 -9.90
C GLN A 473 15.69 6.42 -9.59
N ASP A 474 14.86 5.42 -9.82
CA ASP A 474 13.41 5.51 -9.70
C ASP A 474 12.92 4.84 -8.41
N LEU A 475 12.57 5.66 -7.41
CA LEU A 475 12.15 5.19 -6.10
C LEU A 475 10.80 4.46 -6.12
N GLU A 476 9.86 4.87 -6.99
CA GLU A 476 8.55 4.23 -7.12
C GLU A 476 8.73 2.82 -7.70
N LEU A 477 9.56 2.69 -8.75
CA LEU A 477 9.91 1.41 -9.34
C LEU A 477 10.68 0.52 -8.37
N LEU A 478 11.64 1.07 -7.60
CA LEU A 478 12.40 0.29 -6.62
C LEU A 478 11.47 -0.29 -5.55
N ARG A 479 10.53 0.51 -5.03
CA ARG A 479 9.53 0.06 -4.05
C ARG A 479 8.68 -1.09 -4.58
N GLU A 480 8.15 -0.96 -5.80
CA GLU A 480 7.32 -2.01 -6.40
C GLU A 480 8.12 -3.28 -6.73
N ALA A 481 9.40 -3.15 -7.08
CA ALA A 481 10.28 -4.29 -7.32
C ALA A 481 10.78 -4.98 -6.04
N SER A 482 10.57 -4.38 -4.86
CA SER A 482 11.16 -4.83 -3.59
C SER A 482 10.16 -4.97 -2.43
N VAL A 483 8.86 -5.13 -2.73
CA VAL A 483 7.77 -5.07 -1.74
C VAL A 483 8.01 -5.94 -0.49
N ASP A 484 8.62 -7.10 -0.67
CA ASP A 484 8.83 -8.11 0.39
C ASP A 484 10.27 -8.13 0.95
N ILE A 485 11.15 -7.22 0.52
CA ILE A 485 12.52 -7.12 1.06
C ILE A 485 12.49 -6.52 2.46
N ASP A 486 13.34 -7.02 3.35
CA ASP A 486 13.59 -6.44 4.67
C ASP A 486 13.89 -4.93 4.61
N LYS A 487 13.37 -4.19 5.59
CA LYS A 487 13.45 -2.73 5.61
C LYS A 487 14.89 -2.21 5.63
N VAL A 488 15.80 -2.86 6.35
CA VAL A 488 17.22 -2.44 6.44
C VAL A 488 17.90 -2.62 5.08
N LYS A 489 17.65 -3.75 4.42
CA LYS A 489 18.15 -3.99 3.06
C LYS A 489 17.56 -3.00 2.06
N PHE A 490 16.27 -2.70 2.17
CA PHE A 490 15.64 -1.69 1.30
C PHE A 490 16.25 -0.30 1.47
N GLU A 491 16.50 0.14 2.70
CA GLU A 491 17.19 1.41 3.00
C GLU A 491 18.62 1.42 2.44
N TYR A 492 19.37 0.32 2.58
CA TYR A 492 20.68 0.15 1.97
C TYR A 492 20.63 0.38 0.45
N PHE A 493 19.65 -0.17 -0.27
CA PHE A 493 19.54 0.01 -1.72
C PHE A 493 19.14 1.44 -2.12
N ILE A 494 18.35 2.15 -1.30
CA ILE A 494 18.08 3.58 -1.52
C ILE A 494 19.38 4.39 -1.43
N GLU A 495 20.20 4.13 -0.42
CA GLU A 495 21.50 4.78 -0.26
C GLU A 495 22.41 4.48 -1.46
N GLN A 496 22.52 3.20 -1.85
CA GLN A 496 23.31 2.83 -3.04
C GLN A 496 22.79 3.53 -4.30
N MET A 497 21.48 3.59 -4.52
CA MET A 497 20.86 4.24 -5.68
C MET A 497 21.27 5.71 -5.81
N ASN A 498 21.34 6.44 -4.70
CA ASN A 498 21.72 7.86 -4.68
C ASN A 498 23.19 8.09 -5.07
N ASP A 499 24.06 7.10 -4.82
CA ASP A 499 25.50 7.15 -5.09
C ASP A 499 25.88 6.59 -6.46
N ILE A 500 24.98 5.87 -7.13
CA ILE A 500 25.20 5.33 -8.47
C ILE A 500 25.20 6.46 -9.51
N LEU A 501 26.27 6.53 -10.30
CA LEU A 501 26.34 7.36 -11.51
C LEU A 501 25.83 6.58 -12.72
N ALA A 502 26.26 5.33 -12.86
CA ALA A 502 25.83 4.42 -13.91
C ALA A 502 25.90 2.96 -13.46
N ILE A 503 25.00 2.13 -13.98
CA ILE A 503 24.99 0.68 -13.80
C ILE A 503 24.72 0.03 -15.15
N LYS A 504 25.40 -1.09 -15.41
CA LYS A 504 25.20 -1.87 -16.63
C LYS A 504 25.20 -3.34 -16.29
N ILE A 505 24.10 -4.02 -16.58
CA ILE A 505 24.02 -5.48 -16.46
C ILE A 505 24.94 -6.10 -17.51
N GLU A 506 25.80 -7.02 -17.07
CA GLU A 506 26.67 -7.79 -17.95
C GLU A 506 25.83 -8.87 -18.64
N LYS A 507 25.74 -8.82 -19.98
CA LYS A 507 24.99 -9.82 -20.76
C LYS A 507 25.61 -11.20 -20.54
N GLN A 508 24.93 -12.08 -19.81
CA GLN A 508 25.30 -13.49 -19.70
C GLN A 508 24.79 -14.26 -20.94
N ARG A 509 25.69 -15.00 -21.61
CA ARG A 509 25.29 -15.98 -22.65
C ARG A 509 24.31 -16.99 -22.03
N GLY A 510 23.16 -17.21 -22.66
CA GLY A 510 22.12 -18.15 -22.21
C GLY A 510 21.07 -17.58 -21.24
N LEU A 511 21.29 -16.40 -20.64
CA LEU A 511 20.25 -15.75 -19.80
C LEU A 511 19.19 -15.10 -20.68
N ALA A 512 19.58 -14.51 -21.81
CA ALA A 512 18.64 -13.99 -22.82
C ALA A 512 17.75 -15.11 -23.41
N ASP A 513 18.29 -16.32 -23.57
CA ASP A 513 17.51 -17.49 -23.99
C ASP A 513 16.56 -17.91 -22.86
N LYS A 514 16.98 -17.91 -21.59
CA LYS A 514 16.11 -18.18 -20.41
C LYS A 514 15.06 -17.09 -20.13
N LEU A 515 15.31 -15.86 -20.57
CA LEU A 515 14.41 -14.70 -20.46
C LEU A 515 13.34 -14.70 -21.57
N ASN A 516 13.61 -15.38 -22.69
CA ASN A 516 12.69 -15.54 -23.83
C ASN A 516 12.07 -16.95 -23.95
N THR A 517 12.51 -17.93 -23.17
CA THR A 517 11.90 -19.26 -23.13
C THR A 517 10.66 -19.24 -22.26
N ASP A 518 9.56 -19.77 -22.82
CA ASP A 518 8.28 -20.10 -22.18
C ASP A 518 8.34 -20.37 -20.67
N ASP A 519 7.27 -19.99 -19.97
CA ASP A 519 6.95 -20.31 -18.57
C ASP A 519 7.10 -21.81 -18.20
N SER A 520 7.29 -22.69 -19.18
CA SER A 520 7.45 -24.14 -19.03
C SER A 520 8.62 -24.56 -18.13
N ASN A 521 9.67 -23.76 -17.97
CA ASN A 521 10.82 -24.12 -17.12
C ASN A 521 10.69 -23.67 -15.64
N TRP A 522 9.76 -22.77 -15.33
CA TRP A 522 9.56 -22.25 -13.96
C TRP A 522 8.31 -22.85 -13.30
N GLY A 523 7.44 -23.48 -14.07
CA GLY A 523 6.08 -23.89 -13.70
C GLY A 523 5.96 -24.69 -12.41
N GLU A 524 6.93 -25.56 -12.08
CA GLU A 524 6.84 -26.44 -10.91
C GLU A 524 7.62 -25.94 -9.67
N LEU A 525 8.49 -24.95 -9.82
CA LEU A 525 9.35 -24.49 -8.73
C LEU A 525 8.58 -23.57 -7.78
N LEU A 526 8.73 -23.75 -6.47
CA LEU A 526 8.19 -22.83 -5.46
C LEU A 526 9.21 -21.81 -4.95
N SER A 527 10.49 -22.04 -5.24
CA SER A 527 11.58 -21.11 -4.96
C SER A 527 12.63 -21.15 -6.06
N THR A 528 13.34 -20.05 -6.27
CA THR A 528 14.48 -20.02 -7.17
C THR A 528 15.47 -18.91 -6.81
N GLU A 529 16.67 -19.02 -7.37
CA GLU A 529 17.76 -18.08 -7.21
C GLU A 529 18.17 -17.54 -8.57
N ILE A 530 18.27 -16.20 -8.68
CA ILE A 530 18.77 -15.52 -9.88
C ILE A 530 20.03 -14.76 -9.52
N GLN A 531 21.08 -14.91 -10.32
CA GLN A 531 22.32 -14.15 -10.15
C GLN A 531 22.55 -13.22 -11.35
N LEU A 532 22.65 -11.91 -11.08
CA LEU A 532 22.97 -10.90 -12.08
C LEU A 532 24.30 -10.25 -11.76
N LYS A 533 25.17 -10.08 -12.76
CA LYS A 533 26.39 -9.29 -12.63
C LYS A 533 26.13 -7.90 -13.20
N ALA A 534 26.42 -6.87 -12.42
CA ALA A 534 26.25 -5.49 -12.84
C ALA A 534 27.54 -4.70 -12.61
N ALA A 535 28.03 -4.07 -13.67
CA ALA A 535 29.13 -3.14 -13.61
C ALA A 535 28.62 -1.77 -13.15
N ILE A 536 29.06 -1.32 -11.98
CA ILE A 536 28.60 -0.12 -11.29
C ILE A 536 29.71 0.91 -11.23
N GLN A 537 29.36 2.15 -11.57
CA GLN A 537 30.18 3.33 -11.40
C GLN A 537 29.50 4.24 -10.37
N LYS A 538 30.18 4.47 -9.24
CA LYS A 538 29.72 5.41 -8.19
C LYS A 538 30.24 6.81 -8.46
N LYS A 539 29.54 7.83 -7.94
CA LYS A 539 29.98 9.23 -7.97
C LYS A 539 31.37 9.33 -7.31
N GLY A 540 32.36 9.83 -8.05
CA GLY A 540 33.75 9.98 -7.56
C GLY A 540 34.53 8.69 -7.32
N GLY A 541 34.00 7.51 -7.69
CA GLY A 541 34.62 6.21 -7.44
C GLY A 541 35.05 5.45 -8.71
N SER A 542 35.85 4.39 -8.53
CA SER A 542 36.21 3.47 -9.61
C SER A 542 35.05 2.55 -9.99
N LYS A 543 35.02 2.13 -11.27
CA LYS A 543 34.05 1.15 -11.77
C LYS A 543 34.33 -0.23 -11.16
N ARG A 544 33.30 -0.90 -10.64
CA ARG A 544 33.39 -2.25 -10.04
C ARG A 544 32.25 -3.13 -10.53
N THR A 545 32.50 -4.43 -10.64
CA THR A 545 31.43 -5.40 -10.94
C THR A 545 30.93 -6.01 -9.64
N ILE A 546 29.62 -5.91 -9.40
CA ILE A 546 28.92 -6.49 -8.25
C ILE A 546 28.06 -7.65 -8.77
N THR A 547 28.09 -8.78 -8.07
CA THR A 547 27.16 -9.88 -8.32
C THR A 547 25.99 -9.77 -7.35
N TYR A 548 24.78 -9.61 -7.88
CA TYR A 548 23.54 -9.58 -7.12
C TYR A 548 22.91 -10.96 -7.15
N LYS A 549 22.64 -11.50 -5.97
CA LYS A 549 21.94 -12.76 -5.76
C LYS A 549 20.51 -12.45 -5.30
N PHE A 550 19.52 -12.83 -6.09
CA PHE A 550 18.10 -12.65 -5.80
C PHE A 550 17.48 -13.99 -5.42
N ILE A 551 16.72 -14.00 -4.32
CA ILE A 551 15.98 -15.18 -3.85
C ILE A 551 14.50 -14.92 -4.05
N PHE A 552 13.83 -15.76 -4.84
CA PHE A 552 12.40 -15.68 -5.09
C PHE A 552 11.68 -16.89 -4.50
N ALA A 553 10.46 -16.68 -4.03
CA ALA A 553 9.57 -17.74 -3.59
C ALA A 553 8.11 -17.43 -3.93
N ARG A 554 7.27 -18.47 -3.99
CA ARG A 554 5.81 -18.36 -4.17
C ARG A 554 5.12 -19.48 -3.40
N GLN A 555 3.89 -19.23 -2.95
CA GLN A 555 3.13 -20.16 -2.10
C GLN A 555 2.62 -21.40 -2.86
N SER A 556 2.33 -21.24 -4.14
CA SER A 556 1.88 -22.29 -5.05
C SER A 556 2.34 -21.98 -6.47
N ILE A 557 2.20 -22.94 -7.39
CA ILE A 557 2.55 -22.75 -8.80
C ILE A 557 1.65 -21.71 -9.50
N GLN A 558 0.46 -21.43 -8.94
CA GLN A 558 -0.45 -20.38 -9.40
C GLN A 558 -0.22 -19.02 -8.71
N SER A 559 0.57 -18.99 -7.63
CA SER A 559 0.88 -17.75 -6.92
C SER A 559 1.97 -16.96 -7.68
N PRO A 560 1.92 -15.62 -7.67
CA PRO A 560 2.96 -14.79 -8.25
C PRO A 560 4.29 -15.00 -7.51
N TRP A 561 5.40 -14.82 -8.22
CA TRP A 561 6.72 -14.80 -7.61
C TRP A 561 6.87 -13.60 -6.67
N GLN A 562 7.53 -13.82 -5.55
CA GLN A 562 7.83 -12.79 -4.55
C GLN A 562 9.33 -12.76 -4.29
N LEU A 563 9.92 -11.57 -4.32
CA LEU A 563 11.31 -11.35 -3.99
C LEU A 563 11.49 -11.43 -2.47
N LYS A 564 12.19 -12.46 -1.98
CA LYS A 564 12.41 -12.68 -0.54
C LYS A 564 13.73 -12.13 -0.06
N ASP A 565 14.74 -12.08 -0.92
CA ASP A 565 16.02 -11.50 -0.55
C ASP A 565 16.81 -11.01 -1.78
N VAL A 566 17.67 -10.02 -1.55
CA VAL A 566 18.70 -9.57 -2.50
C VAL A 566 20.00 -9.39 -1.75
N GLN A 567 21.05 -10.08 -2.21
CA GLN A 567 22.37 -10.06 -1.61
C GLN A 567 23.40 -9.64 -2.67
N PRO A 568 23.92 -8.41 -2.62
CA PRO A 568 25.04 -8.01 -3.44
C PRO A 568 26.34 -8.61 -2.87
N SER A 569 27.30 -8.95 -3.73
CA SER A 569 28.55 -9.60 -3.34
C SER A 569 29.44 -8.78 -2.40
N ASP A 570 29.21 -7.47 -2.36
CA ASP A 570 29.88 -6.50 -1.48
C ASP A 570 29.01 -6.06 -0.29
N TYR A 571 27.94 -6.78 0.00
CA TYR A 571 27.13 -6.52 1.18
C TYR A 571 27.99 -6.65 2.46
N PRO A 572 27.96 -5.67 3.39
CA PRO A 572 28.72 -5.76 4.63
C PRO A 572 28.29 -7.01 5.42
N ARG A 573 29.26 -7.79 5.90
CA ARG A 573 29.00 -8.96 6.73
C ARG A 573 28.53 -8.58 8.13
#